data_AF-A0A091C7I0-F1
#
_entry.id   AF-A0A091C7I0-F1
#
_cell.length_a   1.000
_cell.length_b   1.000
_cell.length_c   1.000
_cell.angle_alpha   90.00
_cell.angle_beta   90.00
_cell.angle_gamma   90.00
#
_symmetry.space_group_name_H-M   'P 1'
#
loop_
_entity.id
_entity.type
_entity.pdbx_description
1 polymer ?
#
loop_
_entity_poly.entity_id
_entity_poly.type
_entity_poly.pdbx_seq_one_letter_code
_entity_poly.pdbx_strand_id
1 'polypeptide(L)'
;MLTQKGRVAVLTFHSLEDRIVKNIFKEYSRAKETPPGLPVIPEEFQPILFNVTKKPMLPNEEEVQKNNRSRSAKLRVAEKIKEE
;
A
#
# COMPACT_ATOMS: atom_id res chain seq x y z
N MET A 1 5.36 -11.91 -10.19
CA MET A 1 5.69 -10.48 -9.98
C MET A 1 4.58 -9.63 -10.59
N LEU A 2 4.32 -8.43 -10.05
CA LEU A 2 3.37 -7.49 -10.66
C LEU A 2 3.99 -6.91 -11.95
N THR A 3 3.17 -6.73 -12.99
CA THR A 3 3.51 -5.94 -14.18
C THR A 3 3.40 -4.44 -13.88
N GLN A 4 3.87 -3.57 -14.78
CA GLN A 4 3.61 -2.13 -14.66
C GLN A 4 2.09 -1.89 -14.59
N LYS A 5 1.67 -0.95 -13.72
CA LYS A 5 0.28 -0.66 -13.37
C LYS A 5 -0.49 -1.82 -12.72
N GLY A 6 0.19 -2.95 -12.44
CA GLY A 6 -0.39 -4.04 -11.68
C GLY A 6 -0.72 -3.61 -10.25
N ARG A 7 -1.88 -4.02 -9.74
CA ARG A 7 -2.34 -3.69 -8.38
C ARG A 7 -2.22 -4.89 -7.46
N VAL A 8 -1.82 -4.61 -6.22
CA VAL A 8 -1.92 -5.55 -5.10
C VAL A 8 -2.93 -5.00 -4.11
N ALA A 9 -3.93 -5.82 -3.80
CA ALA A 9 -4.94 -5.55 -2.80
C ALA A 9 -4.76 -6.55 -1.65
N VAL A 10 -4.66 -6.04 -0.42
CA VAL A 10 -4.49 -6.88 0.77
C VAL A 10 -5.61 -6.57 1.76
N LEU A 11 -6.33 -7.61 2.16
CA LEU A 11 -7.35 -7.56 3.19
C LEU A 11 -6.79 -8.14 4.48
N THR A 12 -6.87 -7.38 5.57
CA THR A 12 -6.38 -7.78 6.89
C THR A 12 -7.49 -7.72 7.90
N PHE A 13 -7.47 -8.60 8.90
CA PHE A 13 -8.49 -8.62 9.97
C PHE A 13 -7.91 -8.25 11.32
N HIS A 14 -6.58 -8.39 11.49
CA HIS A 14 -5.88 -8.08 12.73
C HIS A 14 -4.98 -6.86 12.60
N SER A 15 -4.81 -6.15 13.71
CA SER A 15 -4.01 -4.92 13.76
C SER A 15 -2.52 -5.15 13.46
N LEU A 16 -2.00 -6.34 13.77
CA LEU A 16 -0.61 -6.71 13.46
C LEU A 16 -0.40 -6.89 11.96
N GLU A 17 -1.33 -7.57 11.28
CA GLU A 17 -1.32 -7.75 9.83
C GLU A 17 -1.40 -6.38 9.12
N ASP A 18 -2.37 -5.53 9.50
CA ASP A 18 -2.51 -4.18 8.91
C ASP A 18 -1.23 -3.36 9.08
N ARG A 19 -0.56 -3.48 10.23
CA ARG A 19 0.70 -2.78 10.50
C ARG A 19 1.81 -3.25 9.57
N ILE A 20 1.93 -4.57 9.35
CA ILE A 20 2.93 -5.15 8.43
C ILE A 20 2.67 -4.61 7.01
N VAL A 21 1.44 -4.72 6.51
CA VAL A 21 1.07 -4.23 5.17
C VAL A 21 1.32 -2.73 5.05
N LYS A 22 0.94 -1.94 6.06
CA LYS A 22 1.16 -0.49 6.08
C LYS A 22 2.64 -0.15 5.97
N ASN A 23 3.49 -0.85 6.71
CA ASN A 23 4.93 -0.59 6.73
C ASN A 23 5.56 -0.95 5.38
N ILE A 24 5.25 -2.12 4.82
CA ILE A 24 5.72 -2.54 3.50
C ILE A 24 5.29 -1.52 2.44
N PHE A 25 4.00 -1.19 2.36
CA PHE A 25 3.52 -0.24 1.36
C PHE A 25 4.18 1.13 1.52
N LYS A 26 4.43 1.57 2.75
CA LYS A 26 5.11 2.84 3.04
C LYS A 26 6.58 2.82 2.64
N GLU A 27 7.27 1.71 2.85
CA GLU A 27 8.67 1.53 2.49
C GLU A 27 8.84 1.60 0.96
N TYR A 28 8.05 0.83 0.22
CA TYR A 28 8.15 0.76 -1.24
C TYR A 28 7.51 1.94 -1.99
N SER A 29 6.76 2.80 -1.29
CA SER A 29 6.18 4.04 -1.85
C SER A 29 6.94 5.30 -1.52
N ARG A 30 8.02 5.20 -0.74
CA ARG A 30 8.91 6.34 -0.47
C ARG A 30 10.08 6.31 -1.42
N ALA A 31 10.47 7.50 -1.90
CA ALA A 31 11.79 7.67 -2.48
C ALA A 31 12.83 7.41 -1.38
N LYS A 32 13.87 6.65 -1.70
CA LYS A 32 15.00 6.43 -0.77
C LYS A 32 15.73 7.76 -0.57
N GLU A 33 16.31 7.95 0.62
CA GLU A 33 17.07 9.16 0.93
C GLU A 33 18.21 9.33 -0.08
N THR A 34 18.21 10.47 -0.76
CA THR A 34 19.30 10.87 -1.65
C THR A 34 20.25 11.79 -0.89
N PRO A 35 21.56 11.73 -1.16
CA PRO A 35 22.50 12.69 -0.59
C PRO A 35 22.04 14.13 -0.89
N PRO A 36 22.04 15.03 0.12
CA PRO A 36 21.66 16.42 -0.10
C PRO A 36 22.59 17.06 -1.14
N GLY A 37 22.02 17.67 -2.17
CA GLY A 37 22.76 18.39 -3.22
C GLY A 37 22.68 17.79 -4.63
N LEU A 38 21.98 16.68 -4.85
CA LEU A 38 21.70 16.21 -6.22
C LEU A 38 20.49 16.96 -6.83
N PRO A 39 20.58 17.47 -8.07
CA PRO A 39 19.47 18.14 -8.75
C PRO A 39 18.37 17.17 -9.20
N VAL A 40 18.68 15.87 -9.31
CA VAL A 40 17.75 14.82 -9.73
C VAL A 40 17.97 13.57 -8.87
N ILE A 41 16.88 12.99 -8.38
CA ILE A 41 16.89 11.71 -7.65
C ILE A 41 17.24 10.59 -8.65
N PRO A 42 18.32 9.81 -8.44
CA PRO A 42 18.65 8.72 -9.36
C PRO A 42 17.51 7.70 -9.43
N GLU A 43 17.34 7.07 -10.59
CA GLU A 43 16.19 6.23 -10.89
C GLU A 43 16.05 5.01 -9.94
N GLU A 44 17.16 4.59 -9.33
CA GLU A 44 17.26 3.54 -8.32
C GLU A 44 16.65 3.92 -6.96
N PHE A 45 16.49 5.22 -6.71
CA PHE A 45 15.92 5.76 -5.48
C PHE A 45 14.43 6.11 -5.62
N GLN A 46 13.86 5.93 -6.82
CA GLN A 46 12.44 6.18 -7.05
C GLN A 46 11.56 5.10 -6.39
N PRO A 47 10.36 5.47 -5.94
CA PRO A 47 9.41 4.52 -5.38
C PRO A 47 8.96 3.49 -6.43
N ILE A 48 8.76 2.25 -5.99
CA ILE A 48 8.32 1.14 -6.85
C ILE A 48 6.80 1.01 -6.83
N LEU A 49 6.19 1.33 -5.68
CA LEU A 49 4.75 1.26 -5.47
C LEU A 49 4.15 2.65 -5.27
N PHE A 50 2.97 2.88 -5.81
CA PHE A 50 2.10 3.98 -5.45
C PHE A 50 0.99 3.49 -4.52
N ASN A 51 0.86 4.11 -3.35
CA ASN A 51 -0.18 3.75 -2.40
C ASN A 51 -1.52 4.39 -2.82
N VAL A 52 -2.41 3.57 -3.40
CA VAL A 52 -3.73 4.00 -3.88
C VAL A 52 -4.61 4.42 -2.70
N THR A 53 -4.51 3.72 -1.57
CA THR A 53 -5.32 3.97 -0.37
C THR A 53 -4.45 4.47 0.79
N LYS A 54 -4.42 5.80 1.01
CA LYS A 54 -3.66 6.39 2.15
C LYS A 54 -4.14 5.87 3.51
N LYS A 55 -5.46 5.77 3.69
CA LYS A 55 -6.13 5.12 4.83
C LYS A 55 -6.70 3.77 4.35
N PRO A 56 -6.75 2.73 5.21
CA PRO A 56 -7.41 1.50 4.83
C PRO A 56 -8.89 1.76 4.54
N MET A 57 -9.44 1.10 3.53
CA MET A 57 -10.87 1.06 3.31
C MET A 57 -11.50 0.11 4.35
N LEU A 58 -12.56 0.58 4.99
CA LEU A 58 -13.30 -0.14 6.03
C LEU A 58 -14.63 -0.65 5.44
N PRO A 59 -15.19 -1.74 5.98
CA PRO A 59 -16.53 -2.18 5.61
C PRO A 59 -17.55 -1.09 5.94
N ASN A 60 -18.64 -1.03 5.16
CA ASN A 60 -19.77 -0.17 5.48
C ASN A 60 -20.73 -0.87 6.48
N GLU A 61 -21.69 -0.12 7.02
CA GLU A 61 -22.61 -0.66 8.03
C GLU A 61 -23.46 -1.82 7.51
N GLU A 62 -23.94 -1.74 6.27
CA GLU A 62 -24.72 -2.81 5.63
C GLU A 62 -23.92 -4.12 5.51
N GLU A 63 -22.64 -4.04 5.16
CA GLU A 63 -21.75 -5.18 5.03
C GLU A 63 -21.46 -5.81 6.39
N VAL A 64 -21.29 -5.01 7.44
CA VAL A 64 -21.12 -5.51 8.81
C VAL A 64 -22.39 -6.20 9.30
N GLN A 65 -23.57 -5.68 8.98
CA GLN A 65 -24.85 -6.31 9.33
C GLN A 65 -25.05 -7.65 8.60
N LYS A 66 -24.73 -7.71 7.31
CA LYS A 66 -24.82 -8.95 6.52
C LYS A 66 -23.73 -9.96 6.87
N ASN A 67 -22.56 -9.49 7.28
CA ASN A 67 -21.41 -10.33 7.62
C ASN A 67 -20.63 -9.73 8.79
N ASN A 68 -20.96 -10.14 10.02
CA ASN A 68 -20.29 -9.63 11.22
C ASN A 68 -18.76 -9.87 11.24
N ARG A 69 -18.25 -10.85 10.48
CA ARG A 69 -16.80 -11.09 10.37
C ARG A 69 -16.06 -9.99 9.59
N SER A 70 -16.77 -9.21 8.77
CA SER A 70 -16.19 -8.09 8.03
C SER A 70 -15.82 -6.91 8.93
N ARG A 71 -16.42 -6.78 10.12
CA ARG A 71 -16.27 -5.64 11.05
C ARG A 71 -14.83 -5.17 11.26
N SER A 72 -13.88 -6.10 11.31
CA SER A 72 -12.47 -5.81 11.58
C SER A 72 -11.62 -5.68 10.31
N ALA A 73 -12.20 -5.92 9.14
CA ALA A 73 -11.54 -5.94 7.86
C ALA A 73 -10.99 -4.55 7.50
N LYS A 74 -9.76 -4.52 7.01
CA LYS A 74 -9.06 -3.34 6.52
C LYS A 74 -8.46 -3.68 5.17
N LEU A 75 -8.90 -3.00 4.12
CA LEU A 75 -8.40 -3.18 2.77
C LEU A 75 -7.37 -2.09 2.44
N ARG A 76 -6.20 -2.51 1.95
CA ARG A 76 -5.17 -1.61 1.42
C ARG A 76 -4.82 -2.00 0.00
N VAL A 77 -4.62 -1.00 -0.86
CA VAL A 77 -4.27 -1.19 -2.27
C VAL A 77 -3.04 -0.37 -2.64
N ALA A 78 -2.10 -1.01 -3.33
CA ALA A 78 -0.96 -0.36 -3.95
C ALA A 78 -0.84 -0.76 -5.42
N GLU A 79 -0.27 0.13 -6.23
CA GLU A 79 -0.06 -0.06 -7.68
C GLU A 79 1.43 -0.01 -8.00
N LYS A 80 1.94 -0.93 -8.82
CA LYS A 80 3.32 -0.91 -9.29
C LYS A 80 3.47 0.17 -10.36
N ILE A 81 4.29 1.16 -10.10
CA ILE A 81 4.50 2.31 -11.01
C ILE A 81 5.74 2.15 -11.89
N LYS A 82 6.71 1.35 -11.46
CA LYS A 82 7.95 1.09 -12.22
C LYS A 82 7.88 -0.26 -12.90
N GLU A 83 8.27 -0.31 -14.16
CA GLU A 83 8.53 -1.56 -14.87
C GLU A 83 9.97 -2.00 -14.51
N GLU A 84 10.19 -3.30 -14.27
CA GLU A 84 11.55 -3.83 -14.02
C GLU A 84 12.41 -3.72 -15.28
#